data_AF-A0A414S6E8-F1
#
_entry.id   AF-A0A414S6E8-F1
#
_cell.length_a   1.000
_cell.length_b   1.000
_cell.length_c   1.000
_cell.angle_alpha   90.00
_cell.angle_beta   90.00
_cell.angle_gamma   90.00
#
_symmetry.space_group_name_H-M   'P 1'
#
loop_
_entity.id
_entity.type
_entity.pdbx_description
1 polymer ?
#
loop_
_entity_poly.entity_id
_entity_poly.type
_entity_poly.pdbx_seq_one_letter_code
_entity_poly.pdbx_strand_id
1 'polypeptide(L)'
;QSISWSSSDTSVATVSSDGTVTAVANGTTTVTASAVDGSGKNGSCNVVVKIPSENAQIIELAGGDSIEIGPTKASLPNFTDFSNITFDIQNSNNIVNVSGFSSNKVSASVCIRGVRVGSVVIIAKHNGTILQRYTVNVTSNWGEYLAYESWRHSIEKQIWTNDISSKGKMDAAKNYIQTHFTHKDGAPAAWYAYTGTVADCITASEFMGGFAADAGLKIQYGSTLSGQYYDYLVNASSAGGHTFTRIFINNSWEIYDANPPHA
;
A
#
# COMPACT_ATOMS: atom_id res chain seq x y z
N GLN A 1 23.90 9.29 -43.00
CA GLN A 1 23.25 7.99 -42.74
C GLN A 1 22.27 8.14 -41.60
N SER A 2 21.07 7.59 -41.73
CA SER A 2 20.07 7.55 -40.65
C SER A 2 20.05 6.14 -40.05
N ILE A 3 19.85 6.04 -38.74
CA ILE A 3 19.74 4.78 -37.99
C ILE A 3 18.42 4.83 -37.22
N SER A 4 17.66 3.74 -37.23
CA SER A 4 16.49 3.57 -36.37
C SER A 4 16.89 2.76 -35.14
N TRP A 5 16.54 3.27 -33.96
CA TRP A 5 16.79 2.62 -32.68
C TRP A 5 15.52 2.04 -32.08
N SER A 6 15.64 0.91 -31.38
CA SER A 6 14.55 0.28 -30.65
C SER A 6 15.08 -0.49 -29.45
N SER A 7 14.24 -0.65 -28.42
CA SER A 7 14.47 -1.53 -27.28
C SER A 7 13.40 -2.60 -27.26
N SER A 8 13.76 -3.86 -26.99
CA SER A 8 12.79 -4.96 -26.89
C SER A 8 11.87 -4.84 -25.67
N ASP A 9 12.33 -4.14 -24.64
CA ASP A 9 11.58 -3.85 -23.41
C ASP A 9 11.92 -2.45 -22.89
N THR A 10 11.05 -1.49 -23.18
CA THR A 10 11.19 -0.10 -22.75
C THR A 10 10.91 0.09 -21.26
N SER A 11 10.34 -0.91 -20.57
CA SER A 11 10.23 -0.89 -19.10
C SER A 11 11.57 -1.18 -18.41
N VAL A 12 12.53 -1.79 -19.12
CA VAL A 12 13.89 -2.04 -18.64
C VAL A 12 14.86 -0.93 -19.07
N ALA A 13 14.90 -0.59 -20.36
CA ALA A 13 15.70 0.54 -20.86
C ALA A 13 15.09 1.13 -22.14
N THR A 14 15.14 2.45 -22.27
CA THR A 14 14.75 3.18 -23.49
C THR A 14 15.97 3.59 -24.29
N VAL A 15 15.78 3.85 -25.58
CA VAL A 15 16.82 4.39 -26.47
C VAL A 15 16.25 5.54 -27.31
N SER A 16 16.94 6.68 -27.33
CA SER A 16 16.54 7.84 -28.15
C SER A 16 17.02 7.71 -29.59
N SER A 17 16.56 8.63 -30.46
CA SER A 17 16.89 8.62 -31.90
C SER A 17 18.38 8.81 -32.20
N ASP A 18 19.15 9.37 -31.27
CA ASP A 18 20.61 9.53 -31.37
C ASP A 18 21.39 8.30 -30.85
N GLY A 19 20.70 7.29 -30.33
CA GLY A 19 21.30 6.08 -29.77
C GLY A 19 21.64 6.14 -28.28
N THR A 20 21.27 7.22 -27.57
CA THR A 20 21.47 7.28 -26.12
C THR A 20 20.53 6.30 -25.40
N VAL A 21 21.11 5.36 -24.65
CA VAL A 21 20.37 4.38 -23.85
C VAL A 21 20.15 4.91 -22.44
N THR A 22 18.91 4.90 -21.96
CA THR A 22 18.53 5.28 -20.60
C THR A 22 17.98 4.08 -19.85
N ALA A 23 18.57 3.76 -18.70
CA ALA A 23 18.07 2.71 -17.82
C ALA A 23 16.75 3.13 -17.16
N VAL A 24 15.80 2.20 -17.08
CA VAL A 24 14.48 2.42 -16.45
C VAL A 24 14.35 1.51 -15.22
N ALA A 25 14.35 0.19 -15.39
CA ALA A 25 14.20 -0.76 -14.30
C ALA A 25 15.16 -1.94 -14.41
N ASN A 26 15.33 -2.68 -13.32
CA ASN A 26 16.17 -3.87 -13.33
C ASN A 26 15.64 -4.89 -14.34
N GLY A 27 16.54 -5.50 -15.09
CA GLY A 27 16.13 -6.48 -16.09
C GLY A 27 17.16 -6.60 -17.19
N THR A 28 16.77 -7.27 -18.25
CA THR A 28 17.59 -7.45 -19.43
C THR A 28 16.73 -7.11 -20.64
N THR A 29 17.22 -6.21 -21.49
CA THR A 29 16.58 -5.83 -22.74
C THR A 29 17.62 -5.81 -23.85
N THR A 30 17.18 -5.99 -25.09
CA THR A 30 18.02 -5.85 -26.27
C THR A 30 17.76 -4.50 -26.92
N VAL A 31 18.82 -3.72 -27.13
CA VAL A 31 18.76 -2.48 -27.92
C VAL A 31 19.26 -2.79 -29.33
N THR A 32 18.48 -2.42 -30.34
CA THR A 32 18.78 -2.69 -31.76
C THR A 32 18.89 -1.40 -32.56
N ALA A 33 19.98 -1.27 -33.30
CA ALA A 33 20.25 -0.25 -34.31
C ALA A 33 20.02 -0.82 -35.71
N SER A 34 19.15 -0.21 -36.51
CA SER A 34 18.85 -0.65 -37.89
C SER A 34 19.18 0.43 -38.91
N ALA A 35 19.90 0.05 -39.98
CA ALA A 35 20.16 0.94 -41.10
C ALA A 35 18.87 1.16 -41.91
N VAL A 36 18.53 2.43 -42.18
CA VAL A 36 17.36 2.82 -43.00
C VAL A 36 17.72 3.10 -44.47
N ASP A 37 18.90 2.68 -44.91
CA ASP A 37 19.35 2.80 -46.31
C ASP A 37 18.87 1.67 -47.23
N GLY A 38 17.97 0.80 -46.74
CA GLY A 38 17.43 -0.34 -47.48
C GLY A 38 18.36 -1.56 -47.52
N SER A 39 19.54 -1.51 -46.89
CA SER A 39 20.49 -2.63 -46.86
C SER A 39 20.05 -3.81 -45.97
N GLY A 40 19.06 -3.59 -45.09
CA GLY A 40 18.59 -4.57 -44.11
C GLY A 40 19.61 -4.88 -43.00
N LYS A 41 20.68 -4.10 -42.88
CA LYS A 41 21.72 -4.30 -41.86
C LYS A 41 21.25 -3.79 -40.50
N ASN A 42 21.53 -4.56 -39.45
CA ASN A 42 21.29 -4.16 -38.07
C ASN A 42 22.43 -4.63 -37.15
N GLY A 43 22.49 -4.04 -35.97
CA GLY A 43 23.32 -4.48 -34.85
C GLY A 43 22.52 -4.41 -33.56
N SER A 44 22.82 -5.30 -32.61
CA SER A 44 22.11 -5.36 -31.33
C SER A 44 23.07 -5.51 -30.16
N CYS A 45 22.69 -4.92 -29.02
CA CYS A 45 23.42 -5.04 -27.75
C CYS A 45 22.47 -5.53 -26.66
N ASN A 46 22.90 -6.51 -25.87
CA ASN A 46 22.18 -6.94 -24.69
C ASN A 46 22.51 -6.00 -23.53
N VAL A 47 21.50 -5.28 -23.03
CA VAL A 47 21.60 -4.32 -21.94
C VAL A 47 21.06 -4.96 -20.67
N VAL A 48 21.91 -5.11 -19.67
CA VAL A 48 21.52 -5.59 -18.35
C VAL A 48 21.51 -4.40 -17.39
N VAL A 49 20.31 -4.01 -16.95
CA VAL A 49 20.14 -2.99 -15.93
C VAL A 49 20.12 -3.70 -14.58
N LYS A 50 21.12 -3.40 -13.74
CA LYS A 50 21.20 -3.89 -12.36
C LYS A 50 21.02 -2.72 -11.42
N ILE A 51 20.14 -2.89 -10.42
CA ILE A 51 20.21 -2.06 -9.23
C ILE A 51 21.48 -2.50 -8.49
N PRO A 52 22.41 -1.58 -8.18
CA PRO A 52 23.60 -1.92 -7.41
C PRO A 52 23.21 -2.66 -6.13
N SER A 53 23.93 -3.73 -5.76
CA SER A 53 23.62 -4.54 -4.57
C SER A 53 23.65 -3.73 -3.26
N GLU A 54 24.39 -2.63 -3.24
CA GLU A 54 24.43 -1.62 -2.17
C GLU A 54 23.08 -0.91 -1.93
N ASN A 55 22.16 -0.95 -2.90
CA ASN A 55 20.80 -0.42 -2.78
C ASN A 55 19.75 -1.50 -2.46
N ALA A 56 20.17 -2.73 -2.19
CA ALA A 56 19.32 -3.79 -1.67
C ALA A 56 19.53 -3.92 -0.16
N GLN A 57 18.52 -3.53 0.63
CA GLN A 57 18.57 -3.62 2.08
C GLN A 57 17.73 -4.81 2.58
N ILE A 58 18.25 -5.54 3.56
CA ILE A 58 17.51 -6.61 4.25
C ILE A 58 17.13 -6.08 5.62
N ILE A 59 15.85 -6.20 5.96
CA ILE A 59 15.27 -5.71 7.21
C ILE A 59 14.57 -6.88 7.89
N GLU A 60 14.84 -7.05 9.18
CA GLU A 60 14.07 -7.96 10.04
C GLU A 60 13.01 -7.16 10.79
N LEU A 61 11.78 -7.69 10.82
CA LEU A 61 10.65 -7.03 11.48
C LEU A 61 9.86 -8.08 12.27
N ALA A 62 9.67 -7.89 13.57
CA ALA A 62 8.81 -8.81 14.33
C ALA A 62 7.33 -8.58 13.99
N GLY A 63 6.50 -9.61 14.18
CA GLY A 63 5.05 -9.48 14.11
C GLY A 63 4.56 -8.46 15.13
N GLY A 64 3.72 -7.52 14.68
CA GLY A 64 3.21 -6.43 15.49
C GLY A 64 4.10 -5.19 15.51
N ASP A 65 5.40 -5.29 15.18
CA ASP A 65 6.27 -4.12 15.10
C ASP A 65 6.03 -3.31 13.82
N SER A 66 6.24 -2.00 13.90
CA SER A 66 6.11 -1.08 12.77
C SER A 66 7.43 -0.39 12.45
N ILE A 67 7.68 -0.16 11.17
CA ILE A 67 8.89 0.53 10.67
C ILE A 67 8.55 1.42 9.47
N GLU A 68 9.22 2.57 9.39
CA GLU A 68 9.26 3.39 8.18
C GLU A 68 10.48 3.03 7.32
N ILE A 69 10.23 2.70 6.05
CA ILE A 69 11.24 2.25 5.11
C ILE A 69 11.24 3.15 3.90
N GLY A 70 12.40 3.67 3.51
CA GLY A 70 12.54 4.35 2.24
C GLY A 70 13.82 5.16 2.09
N PRO A 71 14.02 5.75 0.90
CA PRO A 71 15.22 6.50 0.59
C PRO A 71 15.28 7.81 1.36
N THR A 72 16.50 8.20 1.71
CA THR A 72 16.81 9.47 2.36
C THR A 72 17.91 10.18 1.58
N LYS A 73 18.16 11.46 1.89
CA LYS A 73 19.29 12.21 1.36
C LYS A 73 20.63 11.54 1.68
N ALA A 74 20.72 10.78 2.77
CA ALA A 74 21.92 10.01 3.09
C ALA A 74 22.11 8.82 2.14
N SER A 75 21.03 8.10 1.81
CA SER A 75 21.12 6.96 0.88
C SER A 75 21.20 7.38 -0.58
N LEU A 76 20.63 8.54 -0.94
CA LEU A 76 20.64 9.13 -2.29
C LEU A 76 21.11 10.60 -2.25
N PRO A 77 22.43 10.88 -2.09
CA PRO A 77 22.97 12.23 -1.90
C PRO A 77 22.66 13.20 -3.04
N ASN A 78 22.59 12.70 -4.28
CA ASN A 78 22.37 13.50 -5.47
C ASN A 78 20.89 13.60 -5.89
N PHE A 79 20.00 12.85 -5.22
CA PHE A 79 18.57 12.91 -5.50
C PHE A 79 17.92 14.10 -4.79
N THR A 80 16.90 14.70 -5.42
CA THR A 80 16.26 15.93 -4.94
C THR A 80 14.73 15.85 -4.89
N ASP A 81 14.10 14.98 -5.68
CA ASP A 81 12.65 14.93 -5.84
C ASP A 81 11.98 13.84 -5.00
N PHE A 82 12.23 13.86 -3.69
CA PHE A 82 11.71 12.85 -2.77
C PHE A 82 10.18 12.84 -2.67
N SER A 83 9.53 13.97 -2.93
CA SER A 83 8.07 14.09 -2.86
C SER A 83 7.32 13.28 -3.93
N ASN A 84 7.98 12.90 -5.02
CA ASN A 84 7.41 12.10 -6.10
C ASN A 84 7.90 10.64 -6.10
N ILE A 85 8.43 10.17 -4.97
CA ILE A 85 8.78 8.75 -4.81
C ILE A 85 7.50 7.97 -4.49
N THR A 86 7.38 6.83 -5.16
CA THR A 86 6.31 5.84 -4.97
C THR A 86 6.91 4.54 -4.47
N PHE A 87 6.10 3.72 -3.81
CA PHE A 87 6.51 2.42 -3.30
C PHE A 87 5.65 1.31 -3.89
N ASP A 88 6.31 0.33 -4.47
CA ASP A 88 5.71 -0.91 -4.97
C ASP A 88 5.99 -2.03 -3.97
N ILE A 89 4.93 -2.53 -3.31
CA ILE A 89 5.00 -3.58 -2.31
C ILE A 89 4.60 -4.90 -2.97
N GLN A 90 5.58 -5.77 -3.20
CA GLN A 90 5.43 -7.03 -3.89
C GLN A 90 5.39 -8.19 -2.92
N ASN A 91 4.62 -9.23 -3.28
CA ASN A 91 4.44 -10.45 -2.50
C ASN A 91 3.91 -10.19 -1.08
N SER A 92 3.08 -9.16 -0.87
CA SER A 92 2.56 -8.85 0.46
C SER A 92 1.76 -10.00 1.03
N ASN A 93 0.75 -10.56 0.35
CA ASN A 93 -0.02 -11.72 0.79
C ASN A 93 -0.39 -11.68 2.30
N ASN A 94 -0.76 -10.50 2.81
CA ASN A 94 -1.06 -10.21 4.23
C ASN A 94 0.10 -10.52 5.21
N ILE A 95 1.35 -10.49 4.74
CA ILE A 95 2.60 -10.55 5.53
C ILE A 95 2.81 -9.24 6.27
N VAL A 96 2.48 -8.11 5.64
CA VAL A 96 2.58 -6.77 6.22
C VAL A 96 1.31 -5.97 5.96
N ASN A 97 0.97 -5.09 6.90
CA ASN A 97 -0.01 -4.03 6.70
C ASN A 97 0.70 -2.72 6.37
N VAL A 98 0.22 -2.00 5.36
CA VAL A 98 0.72 -0.66 5.00
C VAL A 98 -0.14 0.38 5.70
N SER A 99 0.50 1.26 6.46
CA SER A 99 -0.20 2.27 7.28
C SER A 99 -0.06 3.68 6.73
N GLY A 100 0.74 3.91 5.69
CA GLY A 100 0.84 5.20 5.05
C GLY A 100 2.14 5.42 4.31
N PHE A 101 2.18 6.51 3.56
CA PHE A 101 3.38 7.02 2.90
C PHE A 101 3.66 8.42 3.41
N SER A 102 4.93 8.74 3.56
CA SER A 102 5.39 10.07 3.96
C SER A 102 6.49 10.54 3.01
N SER A 103 6.53 11.84 2.75
CA SER A 103 7.65 12.44 2.04
C SER A 103 7.89 13.86 2.50
N ASN A 104 9.14 14.29 2.35
CA ASN A 104 9.57 15.65 2.57
C ASN A 104 10.71 15.98 1.59
N LYS A 105 11.39 17.11 1.76
CA LYS A 105 12.47 17.56 0.85
C LYS A 105 13.70 16.65 0.84
N VAL A 106 13.85 15.75 1.81
CA VAL A 106 15.06 14.94 2.03
C VAL A 106 14.79 13.45 2.21
N SER A 107 13.53 13.00 2.23
CA SER A 107 13.20 11.58 2.34
C SER A 107 11.82 11.26 1.83
N ALA A 108 11.62 9.99 1.48
CA ALA A 108 10.30 9.38 1.32
C ALA A 108 10.29 8.04 2.05
N SER A 109 9.16 7.67 2.64
CA SER A 109 9.00 6.41 3.36
C SER A 109 7.63 5.79 3.15
N VAL A 110 7.58 4.47 3.28
CA VAL A 110 6.37 3.70 3.55
C VAL A 110 6.41 3.19 4.98
N CYS A 111 5.32 3.39 5.72
CA CYS A 111 5.15 2.79 7.04
C CYS A 111 4.46 1.43 6.89
N ILE A 112 5.12 0.38 7.39
CA ILE A 112 4.58 -0.98 7.40
C ILE A 112 4.55 -1.54 8.82
N ARG A 113 3.68 -2.53 9.05
CA ARG A 113 3.64 -3.34 10.27
C ARG A 113 3.68 -4.82 9.92
N GLY A 114 4.48 -5.61 10.63
CA GLY A 114 4.58 -7.06 10.43
C GLY A 114 3.31 -7.78 10.91
N VAL A 115 2.82 -8.74 10.12
CA VAL A 115 1.58 -9.49 10.42
C VAL A 115 1.84 -11.00 10.46
N ARG A 116 2.45 -11.57 9.40
CA ARG A 116 2.71 -13.01 9.29
C ARG A 116 4.17 -13.25 8.95
N VAL A 117 4.74 -14.34 9.45
CA VAL A 117 6.08 -14.78 9.03
C VAL A 117 6.13 -14.93 7.52
N GLY A 118 7.13 -14.32 6.90
CA GLY A 118 7.27 -14.30 5.45
C GLY A 118 8.24 -13.23 4.99
N SER A 119 8.35 -13.07 3.67
CA SER A 119 9.23 -12.08 3.05
C SER A 119 8.47 -11.23 2.05
N VAL A 120 8.66 -9.92 2.13
CA VAL A 120 8.09 -8.91 1.24
C VAL A 120 9.22 -8.14 0.56
N VAL A 121 9.00 -7.75 -0.69
CA VAL A 121 9.90 -6.84 -1.40
C VAL A 121 9.23 -5.49 -1.58
N ILE A 122 9.87 -4.44 -1.09
CA ILE A 122 9.42 -3.05 -1.26
C ILE A 122 10.39 -2.37 -2.22
N ILE A 123 9.86 -1.72 -3.24
CA ILE A 123 10.65 -1.03 -4.26
C ILE A 123 10.26 0.44 -4.27
N ALA A 124 11.21 1.32 -3.93
CA ALA A 124 11.06 2.75 -4.08
C ALA A 124 11.34 3.15 -5.54
N LYS A 125 10.41 3.85 -6.18
CA LYS A 125 10.49 4.27 -7.59
C LYS A 125 10.21 5.76 -7.75
N HIS A 126 10.83 6.39 -8.75
CA HIS A 126 10.52 7.75 -9.21
C HIS A 126 10.35 7.75 -10.72
N ASN A 127 9.20 8.21 -11.22
CA ASN A 127 8.85 8.19 -12.64
C ASN A 127 9.08 6.82 -13.32
N GLY A 128 8.78 5.73 -12.61
CA GLY A 128 8.99 4.36 -13.07
C GLY A 128 10.41 3.81 -12.85
N THR A 129 11.40 4.68 -12.62
CA THR A 129 12.78 4.30 -12.34
C THR A 129 12.93 3.78 -10.92
N ILE A 130 13.56 2.62 -10.76
CA ILE A 130 13.81 2.06 -9.42
C ILE A 130 14.99 2.77 -8.76
N LEU A 131 14.75 3.28 -7.55
CA LEU A 131 15.76 3.97 -6.73
C LEU A 131 16.41 3.02 -5.71
N GLN A 132 15.60 2.31 -4.92
CA GLN A 132 16.07 1.40 -3.88
C GLN A 132 15.12 0.20 -3.71
N ARG A 133 15.65 -0.92 -3.21
CA ARG A 133 14.90 -2.14 -2.93
C ARG A 133 15.13 -2.57 -1.48
N TYR A 134 14.07 -2.99 -0.81
CA TYR A 134 14.09 -3.50 0.55
C TYR A 134 13.45 -4.88 0.57
N THR A 135 14.15 -5.86 1.13
CA THR A 135 13.59 -7.17 1.48
C THR A 135 13.28 -7.15 2.97
N VAL A 136 12.00 -7.21 3.30
CA VAL A 136 11.52 -7.23 4.69
C VAL A 136 11.18 -8.67 5.04
N ASN A 137 11.90 -9.23 6.00
CA ASN A 137 11.64 -10.54 6.55
C ASN A 137 10.88 -10.37 7.87
N VAL A 138 9.61 -10.76 7.87
CA VAL A 138 8.82 -10.79 9.10
C VAL A 138 9.17 -12.04 9.88
N THR A 139 9.68 -11.87 11.09
CA THR A 139 10.33 -12.94 11.88
C THR A 139 9.36 -13.66 12.82
N SER A 140 8.19 -13.09 13.11
CA SER A 140 7.15 -13.71 13.94
C SER A 140 5.75 -13.31 13.48
N ASN A 141 4.75 -14.11 13.86
CA ASN A 141 3.35 -13.77 13.62
C ASN A 141 2.85 -12.76 14.65
N TRP A 142 2.01 -11.82 14.23
CA TRP A 142 1.29 -10.92 15.12
C TRP A 142 0.02 -11.58 15.64
N GLY A 143 0.14 -12.32 16.75
CA GLY A 143 -0.93 -13.17 17.28
C GLY A 143 -2.25 -12.44 17.52
N GLU A 144 -2.21 -11.24 18.09
CA GLU A 144 -3.39 -10.44 18.41
C GLU A 144 -4.18 -10.06 17.16
N TYR A 145 -3.49 -9.60 16.12
CA TYR A 145 -4.15 -9.23 14.86
C TYR A 145 -4.72 -10.45 14.13
N LEU A 146 -4.00 -11.58 14.14
CA LEU A 146 -4.50 -12.82 13.52
C LEU A 146 -5.74 -13.38 14.23
N ALA A 147 -5.82 -13.22 15.55
CA ALA A 147 -7.01 -13.58 16.31
C ALA A 147 -8.19 -12.65 15.97
N TYR A 148 -7.94 -11.36 15.88
CA TYR A 148 -8.92 -10.36 15.43
C TYR A 148 -9.42 -10.63 13.99
N GLU A 149 -8.53 -10.92 13.06
CA GLU A 149 -8.88 -11.27 11.67
C GLU A 149 -9.77 -12.52 11.64
N SER A 150 -9.42 -13.54 12.43
CA SER A 150 -10.23 -14.76 12.56
C SER A 150 -11.61 -14.49 13.13
N TRP A 151 -11.71 -13.62 14.15
CA TRP A 151 -12.98 -13.17 14.70
C TRP A 151 -13.80 -12.44 13.65
N ARG A 152 -13.21 -11.47 12.93
CA ARG A 152 -13.90 -10.67 11.91
C ARG A 152 -14.51 -11.57 10.85
N HIS A 153 -13.74 -12.50 10.29
CA HIS A 153 -14.26 -13.49 9.33
C HIS A 153 -15.36 -14.40 9.91
N SER A 154 -15.36 -14.66 11.22
CA SER A 154 -16.44 -15.39 11.86
C SER A 154 -17.72 -14.56 11.94
N ILE A 155 -17.61 -13.24 12.15
CA ILE A 155 -18.75 -12.32 12.16
C ILE A 155 -19.32 -12.17 10.75
N GLU A 156 -18.48 -12.03 9.73
CA GLU A 156 -18.88 -11.92 8.32
C GLU A 156 -19.83 -13.06 7.90
N LYS A 157 -19.51 -14.29 8.32
CA LYS A 157 -20.32 -15.49 8.08
C LYS A 157 -21.67 -15.48 8.80
N GLN A 158 -21.81 -14.69 9.85
CA GLN A 158 -23.06 -14.54 10.62
C GLN A 158 -23.93 -13.42 10.06
N ILE A 159 -23.31 -12.31 9.63
CA ILE A 159 -24.04 -11.09 9.27
C ILE A 159 -24.38 -11.00 7.79
N TRP A 160 -23.72 -11.77 6.91
CA TRP A 160 -24.07 -11.81 5.49
C TRP A 160 -23.74 -13.14 4.81
N THR A 161 -24.35 -13.35 3.64
CA THR A 161 -24.03 -14.46 2.72
C THR A 161 -23.28 -13.95 1.48
N ASN A 162 -22.83 -14.85 0.62
CA ASN A 162 -22.12 -14.46 -0.60
C ASN A 162 -23.02 -13.74 -1.63
N ASP A 163 -24.33 -13.99 -1.59
CA ASP A 163 -25.27 -13.53 -2.62
C ASP A 163 -25.85 -12.12 -2.35
N ILE A 164 -25.57 -11.54 -1.18
CA ILE A 164 -25.99 -10.17 -0.88
C ILE A 164 -25.08 -9.15 -1.58
N SER A 165 -25.67 -8.01 -1.98
CA SER A 165 -24.94 -6.92 -2.60
C SER A 165 -23.85 -6.35 -1.68
N SER A 166 -22.83 -5.72 -2.27
CA SER A 166 -21.79 -5.01 -1.50
C SER A 166 -22.38 -3.98 -0.53
N LYS A 167 -23.45 -3.29 -0.95
CA LYS A 167 -24.20 -2.37 -0.08
C LYS A 167 -24.82 -3.10 1.11
N GLY A 168 -25.53 -4.21 0.88
CA GLY A 168 -26.14 -4.98 1.96
C GLY A 168 -25.11 -5.56 2.94
N LYS A 169 -23.92 -5.93 2.47
CA LYS A 169 -22.80 -6.31 3.35
C LYS A 169 -22.40 -5.15 4.26
N MET A 170 -22.18 -3.96 3.70
CA MET A 170 -21.73 -2.80 4.48
C MET A 170 -22.81 -2.30 5.45
N ASP A 171 -24.09 -2.34 5.05
CA ASP A 171 -25.21 -2.03 5.93
C ASP A 171 -25.26 -3.02 7.12
N ALA A 172 -25.05 -4.32 6.87
CA ALA A 172 -25.01 -5.35 7.91
C ALA A 172 -23.80 -5.19 8.86
N ALA A 173 -22.60 -4.90 8.34
CA ALA A 173 -21.41 -4.63 9.16
C ALA A 173 -21.60 -3.41 10.05
N LYS A 174 -22.09 -2.30 9.47
CA LYS A 174 -22.38 -1.09 10.23
C LYS A 174 -23.38 -1.37 11.36
N ASN A 175 -24.48 -2.05 11.03
CA ASN A 175 -25.50 -2.41 12.03
C ASN A 175 -24.91 -3.29 13.14
N TYR A 176 -24.09 -4.29 12.79
CA TYR A 176 -23.40 -5.12 13.78
C TYR A 176 -22.54 -4.27 14.73
N ILE A 177 -21.68 -3.41 14.19
CA ILE A 177 -20.78 -2.58 15.01
C ILE A 177 -21.59 -1.68 15.96
N GLN A 178 -22.62 -1.00 15.43
CA GLN A 178 -23.42 -0.04 16.21
C GLN A 178 -24.32 -0.69 17.27
N THR A 179 -24.61 -1.98 17.15
CA THR A 179 -25.47 -2.71 18.10
C THR A 179 -24.69 -3.61 19.06
N HIS A 180 -23.48 -4.03 18.68
CA HIS A 180 -22.64 -4.90 19.50
C HIS A 180 -21.72 -4.13 20.45
N PHE A 181 -21.31 -2.92 20.06
CA PHE A 181 -20.41 -2.09 20.84
C PHE A 181 -21.13 -0.86 21.41
N THR A 182 -20.67 -0.39 22.56
CA THR A 182 -21.06 0.88 23.17
C THR A 182 -19.96 1.90 22.96
N HIS A 183 -20.33 3.15 22.70
CA HIS A 183 -19.35 4.20 22.50
C HIS A 183 -18.52 4.45 23.78
N LYS A 184 -17.20 4.52 23.64
CA LYS A 184 -16.29 4.95 24.72
C LYS A 184 -15.03 5.58 24.13
N ASP A 185 -14.81 6.86 24.41
CA ASP A 185 -13.58 7.57 24.02
C ASP A 185 -12.32 6.87 24.54
N GLY A 186 -11.30 6.78 23.67
CA GLY A 186 -10.05 6.11 23.97
C GLY A 186 -10.19 4.59 24.02
N ALA A 187 -11.13 4.03 23.26
CA ALA A 187 -11.18 2.60 23.04
C ALA A 187 -9.87 2.12 22.39
N PRO A 188 -9.43 0.89 22.70
CA PRO A 188 -8.21 0.37 22.10
C PRO A 188 -8.44 0.04 20.62
N ALA A 189 -7.36 -0.11 19.86
CA ALA A 189 -7.43 -0.56 18.46
C ALA A 189 -8.28 -1.84 18.30
N ALA A 190 -8.84 -2.05 17.11
CA ALA A 190 -9.80 -3.12 16.83
C ALA A 190 -9.30 -4.50 17.27
N TRP A 191 -8.00 -4.79 17.08
CA TRP A 191 -7.41 -6.08 17.44
C TRP A 191 -7.32 -6.34 18.96
N TYR A 192 -7.53 -5.32 19.79
CA TYR A 192 -7.73 -5.47 21.24
C TYR A 192 -9.21 -5.30 21.63
N ALA A 193 -9.97 -4.48 20.90
CA ALA A 193 -11.37 -4.20 21.22
C ALA A 193 -12.34 -5.35 20.87
N TYR A 194 -11.99 -6.23 19.93
CA TYR A 194 -12.92 -7.22 19.36
C TYR A 194 -13.52 -8.23 20.35
N THR A 195 -12.87 -8.47 21.49
CA THR A 195 -13.38 -9.33 22.58
C THR A 195 -14.15 -8.56 23.65
N GLY A 196 -14.10 -7.22 23.59
CA GLY A 196 -14.80 -6.33 24.50
C GLY A 196 -16.14 -5.86 23.96
N THR A 197 -16.69 -4.85 24.61
CA THR A 197 -18.01 -4.27 24.29
C THR A 197 -17.95 -2.78 23.98
N VAL A 198 -16.74 -2.23 23.79
CA VAL A 198 -16.54 -0.79 23.59
C VAL A 198 -15.79 -0.49 22.31
N ALA A 199 -16.15 0.61 21.67
CA ALA A 199 -15.44 1.18 20.53
C ALA A 199 -15.60 2.71 20.52
N ASP A 200 -14.61 3.44 20.05
CA ASP A 200 -14.73 4.85 19.67
C ASP A 200 -14.81 4.98 18.15
N CYS A 201 -14.82 6.21 17.66
CA CYS A 201 -14.92 6.51 16.24
C CYS A 201 -13.76 5.90 15.41
N ILE A 202 -12.54 5.84 15.98
CA ILE A 202 -11.36 5.29 15.30
C ILE A 202 -11.47 3.76 15.25
N THR A 203 -11.78 3.14 16.39
CA THR A 203 -11.94 1.69 16.53
C THR A 203 -13.07 1.17 15.64
N ALA A 204 -14.21 1.86 15.63
CA ALA A 204 -15.34 1.53 14.76
C ALA A 204 -15.00 1.69 13.27
N SER A 205 -14.22 2.73 12.92
CA SER A 205 -13.73 2.91 11.56
C SER A 205 -12.76 1.80 11.15
N GLU A 206 -11.94 1.32 12.07
CA GLU A 206 -11.03 0.19 11.83
C GLU A 206 -11.80 -1.12 11.60
N PHE A 207 -12.83 -1.41 12.40
CA PHE A 207 -13.72 -2.55 12.16
C PHE A 207 -14.39 -2.46 10.79
N MET A 208 -15.01 -1.31 10.49
CA MET A 208 -15.74 -1.09 9.25
C MET A 208 -14.83 -1.17 8.02
N GLY A 209 -13.63 -0.58 8.11
CA GLY A 209 -12.61 -0.67 7.07
C GLY A 209 -12.14 -2.10 6.83
N GLY A 210 -12.01 -2.89 7.90
CA GLY A 210 -11.75 -4.33 7.81
C GLY A 210 -12.84 -5.04 7.02
N PHE A 211 -14.09 -4.98 7.46
CA PHE A 211 -15.21 -5.63 6.77
C PHE A 211 -15.29 -5.26 5.28
N ALA A 212 -15.03 -4.00 4.95
CA ALA A 212 -15.00 -3.51 3.58
C ALA A 212 -13.81 -4.07 2.77
N ALA A 213 -12.63 -4.18 3.37
CA ALA A 213 -11.44 -4.73 2.73
C ALA A 213 -11.62 -6.22 2.38
N ASP A 214 -12.20 -7.01 3.29
CA ASP A 214 -12.49 -8.43 3.04
C ASP A 214 -13.55 -8.62 1.95
N ALA A 215 -14.47 -7.67 1.82
CA ALA A 215 -15.42 -7.61 0.72
C ALA A 215 -14.80 -7.11 -0.61
N GLY A 216 -13.49 -6.80 -0.65
CA GLY A 216 -12.78 -6.32 -1.83
C GLY A 216 -13.16 -4.91 -2.27
N LEU A 217 -13.68 -4.09 -1.34
CA LEU A 217 -14.14 -2.73 -1.64
C LEU A 217 -13.02 -1.71 -1.43
N LYS A 218 -13.09 -0.58 -2.14
CA LYS A 218 -12.18 0.55 -1.88
C LYS A 218 -12.68 1.33 -0.67
N ILE A 219 -11.77 1.67 0.23
CA ILE A 219 -12.05 2.36 1.49
C ILE A 219 -11.25 3.66 1.53
N GLN A 220 -11.85 4.69 2.12
CA GLN A 220 -11.14 5.85 2.65
C GLN A 220 -11.71 6.22 4.01
N TYR A 221 -10.95 7.01 4.76
CA TYR A 221 -11.27 7.43 6.11
C TYR A 221 -11.41 8.95 6.15
N GLY A 222 -12.50 9.45 6.70
CA GLY A 222 -12.79 10.88 6.82
C GLY A 222 -12.43 11.42 8.20
N SER A 223 -12.02 12.68 8.24
CA SER A 223 -11.87 13.47 9.48
C SER A 223 -12.78 14.69 9.42
N THR A 224 -13.60 14.89 10.44
CA THR A 224 -14.48 16.06 10.49
C THR A 224 -13.75 17.36 10.78
N LEU A 225 -12.57 17.30 11.42
CA LEU A 225 -11.78 18.50 11.70
C LEU A 225 -11.11 19.04 10.43
N SER A 226 -10.52 18.17 9.62
CA SER A 226 -9.87 18.55 8.36
C SER A 226 -10.85 18.71 7.20
N GLY A 227 -12.00 18.03 7.26
CA GLY A 227 -12.93 17.91 6.13
C GLY A 227 -12.38 17.09 4.95
N GLN A 228 -11.28 16.37 5.15
CA GLN A 228 -10.59 15.58 4.12
C GLN A 228 -10.84 14.08 4.28
N TYR A 229 -10.53 13.36 3.21
CA TYR A 229 -10.55 11.91 3.16
C TYR A 229 -9.15 11.37 2.88
N TYR A 230 -8.79 10.29 3.54
CA TYR A 230 -7.46 9.71 3.53
C TYR A 230 -7.53 8.23 3.19
N ASP A 231 -6.52 7.70 2.50
CA ASP A 231 -6.45 6.28 2.17
C ASP A 231 -6.13 5.41 3.40
N TYR A 232 -5.54 5.99 4.44
CA TYR A 232 -5.15 5.30 5.66
C TYR A 232 -5.81 5.89 6.89
N LEU A 233 -6.29 5.00 7.77
CA LEU A 233 -6.96 5.35 9.01
C LEU A 233 -6.11 6.25 9.90
N VAL A 234 -4.81 5.96 10.03
CA VAL A 234 -3.90 6.74 10.86
C VAL A 234 -3.79 8.20 10.43
N ASN A 235 -3.90 8.48 9.12
CA ASN A 235 -3.87 9.85 8.62
C ASN A 235 -5.17 10.59 8.96
N ALA A 236 -6.32 9.94 8.80
CA ALA A 236 -7.61 10.52 9.19
C ALA A 236 -7.69 10.77 10.69
N SER A 237 -7.31 9.81 11.52
CA SER A 237 -7.35 9.97 12.98
C SER A 237 -6.37 11.03 13.47
N SER A 238 -5.17 11.11 12.89
CA SER A 238 -4.18 12.15 13.22
C SER A 238 -4.62 13.56 12.79
N ALA A 239 -5.46 13.67 11.75
CA ALA A 239 -6.06 14.94 11.34
C ALA A 239 -7.10 15.47 12.35
N GLY A 240 -7.51 14.64 13.31
CA GLY A 240 -8.36 15.01 14.45
C GLY A 240 -9.86 15.08 14.13
N GLY A 241 -10.64 15.37 15.16
CA GLY A 241 -12.09 15.34 15.09
C GLY A 241 -12.66 13.92 15.05
N HIS A 242 -13.88 13.79 14.54
CA HIS A 242 -14.56 12.50 14.38
C HIS A 242 -14.01 11.78 13.16
N THR A 243 -13.63 10.51 13.36
CA THR A 243 -13.13 9.63 12.28
C THR A 243 -14.23 8.68 11.84
N PHE A 244 -14.42 8.54 10.53
CA PHE A 244 -15.43 7.66 9.95
C PHE A 244 -14.94 7.04 8.64
N THR A 245 -15.64 6.04 8.11
CA THR A 245 -15.29 5.45 6.81
C THR A 245 -16.18 5.97 5.68
N ARG A 246 -15.61 6.00 4.47
CA ARG A 246 -16.38 6.01 3.23
C ARG A 246 -15.93 4.86 2.35
N ILE A 247 -16.88 4.27 1.63
CA ILE A 247 -16.66 3.04 0.87
C ILE A 247 -17.18 3.24 -0.54
N PHE A 248 -16.42 2.81 -1.53
CA PHE A 248 -16.79 2.93 -2.93
C PHE A 248 -17.72 1.79 -3.34
N ILE A 249 -18.99 2.10 -3.58
CA ILE A 249 -20.05 1.13 -3.91
C ILE A 249 -20.87 1.70 -5.06
N ASN A 250 -21.23 0.85 -6.04
CA ASN A 250 -22.06 1.22 -7.19
C ASN A 250 -21.59 2.50 -7.91
N ASN A 251 -20.29 2.60 -8.18
CA ASN A 251 -19.63 3.75 -8.82
C ASN A 251 -19.73 5.08 -8.03
N SER A 252 -19.97 5.03 -6.72
CA SER A 252 -20.06 6.23 -5.88
C SER A 252 -19.42 6.01 -4.52
N TRP A 253 -18.98 7.11 -3.88
CA TRP A 253 -18.50 7.07 -2.50
C TRP A 253 -19.66 7.25 -1.54
N GLU A 254 -19.88 6.26 -0.67
CA GLU A 254 -20.91 6.29 0.36
C GLU A 254 -20.28 6.41 1.76
N ILE A 255 -20.87 7.22 2.64
CA ILE A 255 -20.42 7.34 4.03
C ILE A 255 -20.94 6.18 4.87
N TYR A 256 -20.03 5.44 5.51
CA TYR A 256 -20.31 4.41 6.51
C TYR A 256 -19.68 4.81 7.84
N ASP A 257 -20.33 5.76 8.52
CA ASP A 257 -20.03 6.04 9.92
C ASP A 257 -20.60 4.91 10.78
N ALA A 258 -19.70 4.09 11.33
CA ALA A 258 -20.02 2.94 12.17
C ALA A 258 -19.79 3.22 13.65
N ASN A 259 -19.48 4.47 14.04
CA ASN A 259 -19.34 4.83 15.45
C ASN A 259 -20.62 4.41 16.20
N PRO A 260 -20.48 3.68 17.32
CA PRO A 260 -21.63 3.33 18.14
C PRO A 260 -22.35 4.59 18.63
N PRO A 261 -23.68 4.51 18.84
CA PRO A 261 -24.41 5.61 19.45
C PRO A 261 -23.84 5.93 20.83
N HIS A 262 -23.76 7.22 21.16
CA HIS A 262 -23.50 7.65 22.53
C HIS A 262 -24.68 7.23 23.41
N ALA A 263 -24.36 6.63 24.57
CA ALA A 263 -25.36 6.25 25.57
C ALA A 263 -26.00 7.47 26.23
#